data_AF-A0A8S9Y2R3-F1
#
_entry.id   AF-A0A8S9Y2R3-F1
#
_cell.length_a   1.000
_cell.length_b   1.000
_cell.length_c   1.000
_cell.angle_alpha   90.00
_cell.angle_beta   90.00
_cell.angle_gamma   90.00
#
_symmetry.space_group_name_H-M   'P 1'
#
loop_
_entity.id
_entity.type
_entity.pdbx_description
1 polymer ?
#
loop_
_entity_poly.entity_id
_entity_poly.type
_entity_poly.pdbx_seq_one_letter_code
_entity_poly.pdbx_strand_id
1 'polypeptide(L)'
;MTEKARHFCNDTNSWPFPDVKVYSDEEEWGSWQKRGDPVLHIDLTKWAEILLIAPLDANTMAKIANGICDNMLTCAVRAWDLSKPLLFCPAMNTKMWEHPITAQHVGLLKSWGYHEIPCIAKLLMCGDTGLGAMAEPQDIVSTVAKHGGLIVAKKSSQST
;
A
#
# COMPACT_ATOMS: atom_id res chain seq x y z
N MET A 1 -8.33 3.27 2.38
CA MET A 1 -8.71 2.58 1.14
C MET A 1 -9.13 3.63 0.13
N THR A 2 -8.56 3.60 -1.08
CA THR A 2 -8.94 4.52 -2.15
C THR A 2 -10.29 4.13 -2.72
N GLU A 3 -11.02 5.08 -3.32
CA GLU A 3 -12.29 4.82 -4.01
C GLU A 3 -12.18 3.67 -5.03
N LYS A 4 -11.10 3.62 -5.81
CA LYS A 4 -10.90 2.58 -6.84
C LYS A 4 -10.58 1.19 -6.25
N ALA A 5 -9.94 1.13 -5.08
CA ALA A 5 -9.69 -0.15 -4.40
C ALA A 5 -11.00 -0.82 -3.94
N ARG A 6 -12.06 -0.05 -3.64
CA ARG A 6 -13.37 -0.59 -3.25
C ARG A 6 -13.95 -1.56 -4.29
N HIS A 7 -13.67 -1.35 -5.58
CA HIS A 7 -14.14 -2.24 -6.64
C HIS A 7 -13.63 -3.68 -6.51
N PHE A 8 -12.43 -3.86 -5.94
CA PHE A 8 -11.79 -5.17 -5.76
C PHE A 8 -12.01 -5.72 -4.34
N CYS A 9 -12.22 -4.84 -3.37
CA CYS A 9 -12.40 -5.15 -1.96
C CYS A 9 -13.85 -4.88 -1.54
N ASN A 10 -14.79 -5.62 -2.15
CA ASN A 10 -16.21 -5.51 -1.79
C ASN A 10 -16.47 -6.11 -0.40
N ASP A 11 -17.44 -5.52 0.31
CA ASP A 11 -17.94 -5.96 1.62
C ASP A 11 -16.87 -6.16 2.70
N THR A 12 -16.20 -5.07 3.07
CA THR A 12 -15.22 -5.06 4.17
C THR A 12 -15.82 -5.49 5.51
N ASN A 13 -17.15 -5.42 5.68
CA ASN A 13 -17.84 -5.86 6.89
C ASN A 13 -17.89 -7.38 7.02
N SER A 14 -17.75 -8.12 5.91
CA SER A 14 -17.71 -9.58 5.90
C SER A 14 -16.33 -10.17 6.22
N TRP A 15 -15.30 -9.34 6.36
CA TRP A 15 -13.94 -9.82 6.58
C TRP A 15 -13.80 -10.51 7.95
N PRO A 16 -13.06 -11.63 8.04
CA PRO A 16 -12.87 -12.38 9.29
C PRO A 16 -11.91 -11.68 10.27
N PHE A 17 -11.77 -10.35 10.17
CA PHE A 17 -10.82 -9.53 10.91
C PHE A 17 -11.55 -8.38 11.63
N PRO A 18 -12.28 -8.65 12.72
CA PRO A 18 -13.16 -7.67 13.37
C PRO A 18 -12.40 -6.46 13.93
N ASP A 19 -11.11 -6.62 14.23
CA ASP A 19 -10.27 -5.55 14.77
C ASP A 19 -9.70 -4.62 13.67
N VAL A 20 -9.90 -4.95 12.39
CA VAL A 20 -9.41 -4.15 11.27
C VAL A 20 -10.39 -3.02 10.97
N LYS A 21 -10.01 -1.81 11.36
CA LYS A 21 -10.72 -0.59 10.98
C LYS A 21 -10.38 -0.18 9.56
N VAL A 22 -11.40 0.03 8.73
CA VAL A 22 -11.23 0.51 7.36
C VAL A 22 -11.55 1.99 7.32
N TYR A 23 -10.60 2.78 6.83
CA TYR A 23 -10.77 4.21 6.58
C TYR A 23 -10.76 4.49 5.08
N SER A 24 -11.56 5.45 4.62
CA SER A 24 -11.59 5.96 3.26
C SER A 24 -11.65 7.49 3.25
N ASP A 25 -11.75 8.05 2.05
CA ASP A 25 -11.90 9.49 1.86
C ASP A 25 -13.18 10.02 2.54
N GLU A 26 -14.25 9.22 2.59
CA GLU A 26 -15.50 9.61 3.27
C GLU A 26 -15.32 9.81 4.79
N GLU A 27 -14.61 8.90 5.46
CA GLU A 27 -14.33 9.02 6.89
C GLU A 27 -13.38 10.19 7.19
N GLU A 28 -12.46 10.50 6.28
CA GLU A 28 -11.58 11.66 6.40
C GLU A 28 -12.39 12.97 6.46
N TRP A 29 -13.24 13.21 5.46
CA TRP A 29 -14.08 14.42 5.42
C TRP A 29 -15.18 14.40 6.48
N GLY A 30 -15.66 13.23 6.88
CA GLY A 30 -16.63 13.10 7.97
C GLY A 30 -16.06 13.51 9.33
N SER A 31 -14.76 13.29 9.56
CA SER A 31 -14.08 13.57 10.84
C SER A 31 -13.74 15.04 11.09
N TRP A 32 -13.74 15.88 10.05
CA TRP A 32 -13.29 17.26 10.12
C TRP A 32 -14.38 18.25 9.71
N GLN A 33 -14.99 18.94 10.68
CA GLN A 33 -16.08 19.90 10.44
C GLN A 33 -15.69 21.33 10.83
N LYS A 34 -14.78 21.48 11.80
CA LYS A 34 -14.28 22.77 12.25
C LYS A 34 -12.80 22.70 12.64
N ARG A 35 -12.17 23.87 12.72
CA ARG A 35 -10.80 24.00 13.21
C ARG A 35 -10.69 23.43 14.63
N GLY A 36 -9.75 22.52 14.83
CA GLY A 36 -9.51 21.83 16.10
C GLY A 36 -10.03 20.39 16.12
N ASP A 37 -10.86 20.01 15.15
CA ASP A 37 -11.23 18.61 14.95
C ASP A 37 -10.01 17.79 14.47
N PRO A 38 -9.96 16.49 14.77
CA PRO A 38 -8.89 15.60 14.31
C PRO A 38 -8.83 15.58 12.77
N VAL A 39 -7.61 15.46 12.24
CA VAL A 39 -7.36 15.31 10.81
C VAL A 39 -6.90 13.89 10.59
N LEU A 40 -7.79 13.04 10.08
CA LEU A 40 -7.61 11.59 10.09
C LEU A 40 -6.27 11.13 9.50
N HIS A 41 -5.88 11.63 8.33
CA HIS A 41 -4.60 11.23 7.71
C HIS A 41 -3.38 11.61 8.56
N ILE A 42 -3.44 12.71 9.32
CA ILE A 42 -2.36 13.12 10.24
C ILE A 42 -2.34 12.24 11.48
N ASP A 43 -3.50 11.89 12.03
CA ASP A 43 -3.55 11.07 13.23
C ASP A 43 -3.15 9.62 12.94
N LEU A 44 -3.47 9.11 11.75
CA LEU A 44 -3.00 7.80 11.30
C LEU A 44 -1.48 7.74 11.14
N THR A 45 -0.83 8.81 10.64
CA THR A 45 0.64 8.83 10.48
C THR A 45 1.36 8.91 11.83
N LYS A 46 0.75 9.55 12.83
CA LYS A 46 1.26 9.51 14.22
C LYS A 46 1.11 8.12 14.84
N TRP A 47 -0.06 7.50 14.66
CA TRP A 47 -0.39 6.19 15.24
C TRP A 47 0.45 5.04 14.65
N ALA A 48 0.67 5.05 13.34
CA ALA A 48 1.34 3.96 12.66
C ALA A 48 2.86 4.00 12.86
N GLU A 49 3.45 2.84 13.17
CA GLU A 49 4.91 2.63 13.21
C GLU A 49 5.48 2.19 11.85
N ILE A 50 4.62 1.68 10.98
CA ILE A 50 4.96 1.20 9.63
C ILE A 50 3.77 1.45 8.70
N LEU A 51 4.05 1.82 7.45
CA LEU A 51 3.04 1.93 6.39
C LEU A 51 3.34 0.91 5.29
N LEU A 52 2.32 0.12 4.91
CA LEU A 52 2.38 -0.78 3.77
C LEU A 52 1.33 -0.37 2.73
N ILE A 53 1.75 -0.22 1.48
CA ILE A 53 0.84 -0.07 0.33
C ILE A 53 0.92 -1.32 -0.54
N ALA A 54 -0.07 -2.20 -0.44
CA ALA A 54 -0.13 -3.46 -1.19
C ALA A 54 -1.58 -3.79 -1.60
N PRO A 55 -1.93 -3.72 -2.90
CA PRO A 55 -1.08 -3.29 -4.01
C PRO A 55 -0.87 -1.77 -4.06
N LEU A 56 0.26 -1.34 -4.64
CA LEU A 56 0.48 0.01 -5.14
C LEU A 56 0.23 0.01 -6.66
N ASP A 57 -0.89 0.59 -7.11
CA ASP A 57 -1.16 0.75 -8.53
C ASP A 57 -0.30 1.87 -9.16
N ALA A 58 -0.22 1.88 -10.50
CA ALA A 58 0.60 2.86 -11.22
C ALA A 58 0.13 4.32 -11.00
N ASN A 59 -1.17 4.53 -10.82
CA ASN A 59 -1.77 5.85 -10.66
C ASN A 59 -1.40 6.47 -9.29
N THR A 60 -1.59 5.71 -8.21
CA THR A 60 -1.23 6.11 -6.86
C THR A 60 0.29 6.28 -6.76
N MET A 61 1.07 5.41 -7.40
CA MET A 61 2.52 5.57 -7.48
C MET A 61 2.92 6.88 -8.16
N ALA A 62 2.29 7.22 -9.29
CA ALA A 62 2.52 8.48 -9.98
C ALA A 62 2.12 9.69 -9.12
N LYS A 63 0.99 9.63 -8.43
CA LYS A 63 0.56 10.68 -7.49
C LYS A 63 1.59 10.90 -6.38
N ILE A 64 2.03 9.83 -5.73
CA ILE A 64 3.04 9.88 -4.67
C ILE A 64 4.36 10.46 -5.21
N ALA A 65 4.84 9.96 -6.35
CA ALA A 65 6.09 10.41 -6.98
C ALA A 65 6.07 11.91 -7.32
N ASN A 66 4.90 12.45 -7.70
CA ASN A 66 4.73 13.85 -8.07
C ASN A 66 4.19 14.74 -6.93
N GLY A 67 4.04 14.19 -5.72
CA GLY A 67 3.57 14.94 -4.55
C GLY A 67 2.09 15.33 -4.57
N ILE A 68 1.25 14.63 -5.35
CA ILE A 68 -0.19 14.81 -5.36
C ILE A 68 -0.79 14.14 -4.12
N CYS A 69 -1.54 14.90 -3.33
CA CYS A 69 -2.23 14.46 -2.12
C CYS A 69 -3.73 14.80 -2.20
N ASP A 70 -4.47 14.01 -2.99
CA ASP A 70 -5.87 14.29 -3.34
C ASP A 70 -6.87 13.28 -2.77
N ASN A 71 -6.39 12.33 -1.98
CA ASN A 71 -7.17 11.33 -1.26
C ASN A 71 -6.44 10.94 0.03
N MET A 72 -7.15 10.30 0.96
CA MET A 72 -6.70 9.99 2.31
C MET A 72 -5.34 9.27 2.31
N LEU A 73 -5.16 8.27 1.44
CA LEU A 73 -3.91 7.52 1.34
C LEU A 73 -2.75 8.42 0.89
N THR A 74 -2.94 9.19 -0.18
CA THR A 74 -1.87 10.07 -0.68
C THR A 74 -1.55 11.23 0.26
N CYS A 75 -2.54 11.74 1.00
CA CYS A 75 -2.33 12.70 2.09
C CYS A 75 -1.50 12.10 3.21
N ALA A 76 -1.82 10.87 3.66
CA ALA A 76 -1.06 10.17 4.69
C ALA A 76 0.39 9.91 4.26
N VAL A 77 0.63 9.48 3.02
CA VAL A 77 1.99 9.29 2.47
C VAL A 77 2.74 10.62 2.44
N ARG A 78 2.09 11.71 2.01
CA ARG A 78 2.72 13.03 1.95
C ARG A 78 3.10 13.59 3.32
N ALA A 79 2.35 13.21 4.35
CA ALA A 79 2.59 13.56 5.75
C ALA A 79 3.39 12.50 6.53
N TRP A 80 3.95 11.48 5.84
CA TRP A 80 4.66 10.39 6.48
C TRP A 80 6.01 10.84 7.06
N ASP A 81 6.32 10.36 8.26
CA ASP A 81 7.64 10.52 8.86
C ASP A 81 8.64 9.58 8.18
N LEU A 82 9.60 10.15 7.45
CA LEU A 82 10.62 9.38 6.70
C LEU A 82 11.56 8.57 7.59
N SER A 83 11.58 8.78 8.91
CA SER A 83 12.31 7.91 9.83
C SER A 83 11.60 6.58 10.08
N LYS A 84 10.29 6.49 9.79
CA LYS A 84 9.48 5.27 9.92
C LYS A 84 9.45 4.48 8.60
N PRO A 85 9.46 3.14 8.63
CA PRO A 85 9.43 2.33 7.43
C PRO A 85 8.12 2.52 6.64
N LEU A 86 8.27 2.81 5.34
CA LEU A 86 7.19 2.75 4.36
C LEU A 86 7.57 1.69 3.32
N LEU A 87 6.75 0.65 3.21
CA LEU A 87 6.89 -0.42 2.23
C LEU A 87 5.81 -0.27 1.16
N PHE A 88 6.14 -0.59 -0.08
CA PHE A 88 5.17 -0.62 -1.18
C PHE A 88 5.36 -1.85 -2.06
N CYS A 89 4.24 -2.43 -2.51
CA CYS A 89 4.23 -3.60 -3.38
C CYS A 89 3.51 -3.24 -4.68
N PRO A 90 4.24 -2.91 -5.76
CA PRO A 90 3.59 -2.53 -7.00
C PRO A 90 2.77 -3.68 -7.59
N ALA A 91 1.65 -3.35 -8.24
CA ALA A 91 0.87 -4.33 -8.99
C ALA A 91 0.19 -3.67 -10.19
N MET A 92 0.53 -4.13 -11.40
CA MET A 92 0.02 -3.59 -12.66
C MET A 92 0.27 -4.55 -13.82
N ASN A 93 -0.35 -4.30 -14.97
CA ASN A 93 -0.05 -5.04 -16.18
C ASN A 93 1.43 -4.92 -16.59
N THR A 94 2.00 -5.95 -17.23
CA THR A 94 3.40 -5.95 -17.70
C THR A 94 3.78 -4.71 -18.51
N LYS A 95 2.93 -4.25 -19.43
CA LYS A 95 3.22 -3.06 -20.25
C LYS A 95 3.28 -1.78 -19.42
N MET A 96 2.50 -1.71 -18.33
CA MET A 96 2.56 -0.59 -17.40
C MET A 96 3.83 -0.66 -16.55
N TRP A 97 4.24 -1.86 -16.14
CA TRP A 97 5.47 -2.08 -15.39
C TRP A 97 6.72 -1.74 -16.20
N GLU A 98 6.78 -2.18 -17.46
CA GLU A 98 7.87 -1.92 -18.40
C GLU A 98 7.90 -0.47 -18.91
N HIS A 99 6.86 0.32 -18.64
CA HIS A 99 6.83 1.72 -19.05
C HIS A 99 7.95 2.50 -18.34
N PRO A 100 8.73 3.34 -19.06
CA PRO A 100 9.91 4.01 -18.48
C PRO A 100 9.57 4.91 -17.28
N ILE A 101 8.39 5.52 -17.27
CA ILE A 101 7.91 6.34 -16.16
C ILE A 101 7.75 5.51 -14.87
N THR A 102 7.36 4.24 -14.97
CA THR A 102 7.23 3.35 -13.81
C THR A 102 8.57 3.16 -13.12
N ALA A 103 9.63 2.86 -13.89
CA ALA A 103 10.98 2.74 -13.35
C ALA A 103 11.47 4.04 -12.69
N GLN A 104 11.14 5.21 -13.28
CA GLN A 104 11.46 6.51 -12.69
C GLN A 104 10.74 6.74 -11.35
N HIS A 105 9.44 6.47 -11.29
CA HIS A 105 8.67 6.61 -10.05
C HIS A 105 9.17 5.67 -8.95
N VAL A 106 9.40 4.39 -9.28
CA VAL A 106 9.97 3.41 -8.33
C VAL A 106 11.33 3.88 -7.82
N GLY A 107 12.21 4.35 -8.71
CA GLY A 107 13.51 4.89 -8.34
C GLY A 107 13.41 6.10 -7.40
N LEU A 108 12.46 7.01 -7.66
CA LEU A 108 12.23 8.19 -6.81
C LEU A 108 11.72 7.80 -5.42
N LEU A 109 10.72 6.92 -5.33
CA LEU A 109 10.22 6.44 -4.04
C LEU A 109 11.34 5.78 -3.22
N LYS A 110 12.18 4.96 -3.85
CA LYS A 110 13.34 4.33 -3.20
C LYS A 110 14.38 5.36 -2.75
N SER A 111 14.57 6.45 -3.50
CA SER A 111 15.48 7.53 -3.11
C SER A 111 15.06 8.26 -1.83
N TRP A 112 13.77 8.21 -1.47
CA TRP A 112 13.24 8.74 -0.22
C TRP A 112 13.35 7.77 0.96
N GLY A 113 13.92 6.58 0.75
CA GLY A 113 14.01 5.53 1.76
C GLY A 113 12.82 4.59 1.80
N TYR A 114 11.87 4.69 0.87
CA TYR A 114 10.76 3.73 0.81
C TYR A 114 11.26 2.37 0.30
N HIS A 115 10.70 1.30 0.86
CA HIS A 115 11.14 -0.06 0.62
C HIS A 115 10.21 -0.76 -0.38
N GLU A 116 10.75 -1.03 -1.56
CA GLU A 116 10.06 -1.80 -2.59
C GLU A 116 10.00 -3.29 -2.20
N ILE A 117 8.79 -3.85 -2.22
CA ILE A 117 8.55 -5.30 -2.31
C ILE A 117 8.27 -5.56 -3.80
N PRO A 118 9.21 -6.18 -4.53
CA PRO A 118 9.15 -6.22 -5.99
C PRO A 118 7.97 -7.05 -6.51
N CYS A 119 7.46 -6.69 -7.69
CA CYS A 119 6.51 -7.53 -8.40
C CYS A 119 7.11 -8.90 -8.75
N ILE A 120 6.23 -9.87 -8.99
CA ILE A 120 6.59 -11.19 -9.49
C ILE A 120 6.08 -11.41 -10.92
N ALA A 121 6.70 -12.34 -11.63
CA ALA A 121 6.24 -12.79 -12.93
C ALA A 121 5.16 -13.87 -12.77
N LYS A 122 3.94 -13.61 -13.26
CA LYS A 122 2.81 -14.55 -13.24
C LYS A 122 1.92 -14.36 -14.46
N LEU A 123 1.00 -15.31 -14.67
CA LEU A 123 -0.12 -15.13 -15.58
C LEU A 123 -1.01 -13.99 -15.03
N LEU A 124 -1.15 -12.92 -15.81
CA LEU A 124 -1.92 -11.75 -15.45
C LEU A 124 -3.39 -11.90 -15.86
N MET A 125 -4.24 -11.01 -15.32
CA MET A 125 -5.69 -11.00 -15.62
C MET A 125 -6.02 -10.82 -17.12
N CYS A 126 -5.09 -10.30 -17.92
CA CYS A 126 -5.24 -10.16 -19.37
C CYS A 126 -4.87 -11.43 -20.17
N GLY A 127 -4.34 -12.47 -19.50
CA GLY A 127 -3.88 -13.71 -20.15
C GLY A 127 -2.40 -13.73 -20.54
N ASP A 128 -1.68 -12.60 -20.37
CA ASP A 128 -0.24 -12.53 -20.62
C ASP A 128 0.56 -13.02 -19.41
N THR A 129 1.68 -13.70 -19.64
CA THR A 129 2.67 -13.98 -18.58
C THR A 129 3.73 -12.89 -18.61
N GLY A 130 3.96 -12.22 -17.48
CA GLY A 130 5.00 -11.21 -17.38
C GLY A 130 5.15 -10.64 -15.98
N LEU A 131 6.16 -9.78 -15.81
CA LEU A 131 6.47 -9.12 -14.56
C LEU A 131 5.45 -7.99 -14.30
N GLY A 132 4.90 -7.92 -13.09
CA GLY A 132 3.95 -6.87 -12.71
C GLY A 132 2.86 -7.32 -11.74
N ALA A 133 2.75 -8.63 -11.47
CA ALA A 133 1.87 -9.13 -10.42
C ALA A 133 2.41 -8.74 -9.03
N MET A 134 1.50 -8.45 -8.09
CA MET A 134 1.85 -8.21 -6.69
C MET A 134 2.62 -9.40 -6.11
N ALA A 135 3.57 -9.15 -5.21
CA ALA A 135 4.21 -10.22 -4.44
C ALA A 135 3.18 -11.04 -3.65
N GLU A 136 3.54 -12.28 -3.30
CA GLU A 136 2.65 -13.13 -2.51
C GLU A 136 2.45 -12.56 -1.09
N PRO A 137 1.23 -12.68 -0.52
CA PRO A 137 0.95 -12.19 0.82
C PRO A 137 1.94 -12.68 1.88
N GLN A 138 2.43 -13.91 1.78
CA GLN A 138 3.39 -14.49 2.73
C GLN A 138 4.75 -13.77 2.66
N ASP A 139 5.21 -13.43 1.45
CA ASP A 139 6.46 -12.70 1.24
C ASP A 139 6.33 -11.24 1.71
N ILE A 140 5.17 -10.63 1.48
CA ILE A 140 4.84 -9.30 1.98
C ILE A 140 4.90 -9.28 3.51
N VAL A 141 4.18 -10.19 4.18
CA VAL A 141 4.15 -10.29 5.65
C VAL A 141 5.55 -10.53 6.22
N SER A 142 6.32 -11.44 5.61
CA SER A 142 7.71 -11.71 6.01
C SER A 142 8.58 -10.46 5.92
N THR A 143 8.40 -9.65 4.88
CA THR A 143 9.18 -8.41 4.68
C THR A 143 8.76 -7.32 5.66
N VAL A 144 7.46 -7.14 5.88
CA VAL A 144 6.92 -6.19 6.87
C VAL A 144 7.42 -6.51 8.27
N ALA A 145 7.36 -7.78 8.67
CA ALA A 145 7.78 -8.21 10.00
C ALA A 145 9.27 -7.94 10.25
N LYS A 146 10.14 -8.16 9.25
CA LYS A 146 11.57 -7.82 9.34
C LYS A 146 11.79 -6.32 9.60
N HIS A 147 11.05 -5.45 8.93
CA HIS A 147 11.18 -3.99 9.11
C HIS A 147 10.55 -3.51 10.43
N GLY A 148 9.49 -4.17 10.89
CA GLY A 148 8.86 -3.88 12.18
C GLY A 148 9.53 -4.52 13.40
N GLY A 149 10.65 -5.24 13.22
CA GLY A 149 11.30 -5.97 14.32
C GLY A 149 10.48 -7.14 14.89
N LEU A 150 9.52 -7.66 14.12
CA LEU A 150 8.60 -8.72 14.52
C LEU A 150 9.11 -10.09 14.05
N ILE A 151 8.92 -11.12 14.88
CA ILE A 151 9.24 -12.51 14.52
C ILE A 151 8.01 -13.16 13.90
N VAL A 152 8.08 -13.52 12.61
CA VAL A 152 7.01 -14.31 11.96
C VAL A 152 7.12 -15.76 12.38
N ALA A 153 6.08 -16.27 13.06
CA ALA A 153 5.96 -17.70 13.31
C ALA A 153 5.87 -18.46 11.98
N LYS A 154 6.81 -19.39 11.73
CA LYS A 154 6.69 -20.30 10.59
C LYS A 154 5.43 -21.15 10.79
N LYS A 155 4.50 -21.12 9.83
CA LYS A 155 3.45 -22.14 9.76
C LYS A 155 4.13 -23.50 9.66
N SER A 156 3.85 -24.38 10.62
CA SER A 156 4.14 -25.80 10.50
C SER A 156 3.50 -26.29 9.21
N SER A 157 4.33 -26.75 8.28
CA SER A 157 3.86 -27.48 7.10
C SER A 157 3.02 -28.67 7.58
N GLN A 158 1.70 -28.61 7.41
CA GLN A 158 0.90 -29.82 7.50
C GLN A 158 1.25 -30.66 6.27
N SER A 159 2.10 -31.67 6.50
CA SER A 159 2.24 -32.82 5.63
C SER A 159 0.98 -33.69 5.79
N THR A 160 0.18 -33.81 4.73
CA THR A 160 -0.43 -35.05 4.21
C THR A 160 -1.25 -34.70 2.98
#